data_AF-A0A455R3M0-F1
#
_entry.id   AF-A0A455R3M0-F1
#
_cell.length_a   1.000
_cell.length_b   1.000
_cell.length_c   1.000
_cell.angle_alpha   90.00
_cell.angle_beta   90.00
_cell.angle_gamma   90.00
#
_symmetry.space_group_name_H-M   'P 1'
#
loop_
_entity.id
_entity.type
_entity.pdbx_description
1 polymer ?
#
loop_
_entity_poly.entity_id
_entity_poly.type
_entity_poly.pdbx_seq_one_letter_code
_entity_poly.pdbx_strand_id
1 'polypeptide(L)'
;MAIDPDARPYGAEWRCRCILHQGKSQNLYIKDGAHGVIWHCFAGCDGRAIGRELRRLGIIPAPAPAAPLIDRRMMLDFIRRHEHRLRTRRSVPREDTRTYRQYQRAMYAPYSAAQVAQAHLFIEVFQADLMNEKPITAADESKLINSLEIVQGRSMPYEW
;
A
#
# COMPACT_ATOMS: atom_id res chain seq x y z
N MET A 1 -3.33 16.48 -26.35
CA MET A 1 -3.01 15.48 -27.39
C MET A 1 -3.66 14.18 -26.97
N ALA A 2 -4.73 13.75 -27.65
CA ALA A 2 -5.43 12.51 -27.30
C ALA A 2 -4.64 11.31 -27.85
N ILE A 3 -4.39 10.32 -27.01
CA ILE A 3 -3.50 9.17 -27.28
C ILE A 3 -4.16 8.17 -28.24
N ASP A 4 -5.48 8.19 -28.25
CA ASP A 4 -6.32 7.50 -29.22
C ASP A 4 -7.59 8.34 -29.41
N PRO A 5 -7.88 8.86 -30.61
CA PRO A 5 -9.12 9.59 -30.88
C PRO A 5 -10.37 8.72 -30.67
N ASP A 6 -10.22 7.39 -30.69
CA ASP A 6 -11.31 6.44 -30.50
C ASP A 6 -11.43 5.97 -29.04
N ALA A 7 -10.63 6.52 -28.11
CA ALA A 7 -10.69 6.16 -26.70
C ALA A 7 -12.11 6.37 -26.16
N ARG A 8 -12.69 5.32 -25.58
CA ARG A 8 -14.07 5.34 -25.09
C ARG A 8 -14.18 4.77 -23.68
N PRO A 9 -15.04 5.36 -22.84
CA PRO A 9 -15.37 4.77 -21.55
C PRO A 9 -16.15 3.46 -21.76
N TYR A 10 -15.95 2.52 -20.86
CA TYR A 10 -16.64 1.24 -20.79
C TYR A 10 -16.92 0.95 -19.31
N GLY A 11 -18.01 1.52 -18.78
CA GLY A 11 -18.26 1.51 -17.34
C GLY A 11 -17.23 2.38 -16.58
N ALA A 12 -16.53 1.78 -15.62
CA ALA A 12 -15.49 2.46 -14.83
C ALA A 12 -14.07 2.36 -15.45
N GLU A 13 -13.94 1.75 -16.62
CA GLU A 13 -12.68 1.61 -17.34
C GLU A 13 -12.70 2.37 -18.68
N TRP A 14 -11.52 2.65 -19.22
CA TRP A 14 -11.31 3.21 -20.54
C TRP A 14 -10.72 2.15 -21.46
N ARG A 15 -11.21 2.09 -22.70
CA ARG A 15 -10.64 1.26 -23.76
C ARG A 15 -10.05 2.12 -24.85
N CYS A 16 -8.80 1.81 -25.21
CA CYS A 16 -8.07 2.49 -26.26
C CYS A 16 -7.12 1.54 -26.99
N ARG A 17 -6.56 2.01 -28.10
CA ARG A 17 -5.47 1.34 -28.80
C ARG A 17 -4.21 1.35 -27.95
N CYS A 18 -3.48 0.24 -27.98
CA CYS A 18 -2.21 0.16 -27.28
C CYS A 18 -1.15 1.01 -27.98
N ILE A 19 -0.52 1.91 -27.24
CA ILE A 19 0.57 2.77 -27.71
C ILE A 19 1.83 2.01 -28.16
N LEU A 20 2.02 0.77 -27.71
CA LEU A 20 3.22 -0.02 -28.04
C LEU A 20 3.11 -0.78 -29.36
N HIS A 21 2.01 -1.52 -29.57
CA HIS A 21 1.84 -2.31 -30.80
C HIS A 21 0.90 -1.66 -31.83
N GLN A 22 0.19 -0.58 -31.44
CA GLN A 22 -0.68 0.22 -32.31
C GLN A 22 -1.65 -0.59 -33.18
N GLY A 23 -2.21 -1.66 -32.60
CA GLY A 23 -3.14 -2.54 -33.30
C GLY A 23 -4.43 -1.84 -33.72
N LYS A 24 -5.14 -2.45 -34.67
CA LYS A 24 -6.46 -1.96 -35.14
C LYS A 24 -7.55 -2.05 -34.07
N SER A 25 -7.38 -2.90 -33.07
CA SER A 25 -8.34 -3.13 -31.98
C SER A 25 -7.96 -2.38 -30.71
N GLN A 26 -8.97 -2.01 -29.92
CA GLN A 26 -8.81 -1.40 -28.60
C GLN A 26 -8.40 -2.46 -27.56
N ASN A 27 -7.14 -2.86 -27.61
CA ASN A 27 -6.59 -3.92 -26.77
C ASN A 27 -6.04 -3.41 -25.43
N LEU A 28 -5.97 -2.10 -25.21
CA LEU A 28 -5.50 -1.51 -23.97
C LEU A 28 -6.69 -1.07 -23.13
N TYR A 29 -6.77 -1.58 -21.90
CA TYR A 29 -7.67 -1.05 -20.89
C TYR A 29 -6.88 -0.25 -19.84
N ILE A 30 -7.50 0.82 -19.34
CA ILE A 30 -6.98 1.66 -18.26
C ILE A 30 -8.12 1.91 -17.27
N LYS A 31 -7.87 1.74 -15.97
CA LYS A 31 -8.87 2.03 -14.93
C LYS A 31 -8.21 2.58 -13.67
N ASP A 32 -8.95 3.35 -12.90
CA ASP A 32 -8.54 3.72 -11.56
C ASP A 32 -8.71 2.52 -10.60
N GLY A 33 -7.64 2.15 -9.91
CA GLY A 33 -7.64 1.16 -8.84
C GLY A 33 -7.44 1.81 -7.47
N ALA A 34 -7.71 1.06 -6.40
CA ALA A 34 -7.60 1.54 -5.02
C ALA A 34 -6.20 2.09 -4.64
N HIS A 35 -5.15 1.66 -5.36
CA HIS A 35 -3.76 2.04 -5.09
C HIS A 35 -3.08 2.75 -6.28
N GLY A 36 -3.87 3.14 -7.28
CA GLY A 36 -3.37 3.83 -8.48
C GLY A 36 -3.97 3.29 -9.77
N VAL A 37 -3.53 3.86 -10.89
CA VAL A 37 -4.01 3.49 -12.22
C VAL A 37 -3.53 2.09 -12.59
N ILE A 38 -4.47 1.24 -13.01
CA ILE A 38 -4.22 -0.11 -13.52
C ILE A 38 -4.34 -0.08 -15.04
N TRP A 39 -3.45 -0.78 -15.73
CA TRP A 39 -3.51 -0.94 -17.18
C TRP A 39 -3.13 -2.36 -17.59
N HIS A 40 -3.64 -2.79 -18.73
CA HIS A 40 -3.29 -4.07 -19.32
C HIS A 40 -3.56 -4.06 -20.82
N CYS A 41 -2.72 -4.78 -21.56
CA CYS A 41 -2.94 -4.99 -22.97
C CYS A 41 -3.25 -6.45 -23.26
N PHE A 42 -4.45 -6.72 -23.80
CA PHE A 42 -4.91 -8.06 -24.16
C PHE A 42 -4.12 -8.71 -25.31
N ALA A 43 -3.29 -7.92 -26.04
CA ALA A 43 -2.37 -8.44 -27.04
C ALA A 43 -1.02 -8.92 -26.45
N GLY A 44 -0.84 -8.87 -25.12
CA GLY A 44 0.35 -9.39 -24.45
C GLY A 44 1.55 -8.44 -24.39
N CYS A 45 1.36 -7.13 -24.64
CA CYS A 45 2.44 -6.17 -24.48
C CYS A 45 2.92 -6.06 -23.02
N ASP A 46 4.23 -5.82 -22.83
CA ASP A 46 4.82 -5.66 -21.50
C ASP A 46 4.18 -4.48 -20.74
N GLY A 47 3.57 -4.79 -19.59
CA GLY A 47 2.92 -3.80 -18.73
C GLY A 47 3.88 -2.70 -18.26
N ARG A 48 5.16 -3.00 -18.03
CA ARG A 48 6.12 -1.97 -17.58
C ARG A 48 6.42 -0.98 -18.71
N ALA A 49 6.62 -1.45 -19.92
CA ALA A 49 6.77 -0.62 -21.10
C ALA A 49 5.53 0.25 -21.36
N ILE A 50 4.32 -0.30 -21.22
CA ILE A 50 3.08 0.47 -21.37
C ILE A 50 3.04 1.61 -20.35
N GLY A 51 3.24 1.30 -19.07
CA GLY A 51 3.18 2.30 -18.00
C GLY A 51 4.22 3.41 -18.16
N ARG A 52 5.42 3.08 -18.64
CA ARG A 52 6.46 4.06 -18.96
C ARG A 52 6.03 5.01 -20.07
N GLU A 53 5.47 4.49 -21.16
CA GLU A 53 4.99 5.34 -22.26
C GLU A 53 3.75 6.15 -21.86
N LEU A 54 2.82 5.58 -21.10
CA LEU A 54 1.66 6.32 -20.59
C LEU A 54 2.08 7.52 -19.74
N ARG A 55 3.13 7.37 -18.92
CA ARG A 55 3.71 8.47 -18.12
C ARG A 55 4.45 9.48 -18.98
N ARG A 56 5.25 9.02 -19.95
CA ARG A 56 5.97 9.89 -20.88
C ARG A 56 5.02 10.80 -21.66
N LEU A 57 3.83 10.30 -21.98
CA LEU A 57 2.76 11.03 -22.65
C LEU A 57 1.88 11.87 -21.71
N GLY A 58 2.13 11.83 -20.39
CA GLY A 58 1.38 12.62 -19.40
C GLY A 58 -0.06 12.16 -19.16
N ILE A 59 -0.38 10.93 -19.53
CA ILE A 59 -1.74 10.35 -19.43
C ILE A 59 -2.04 9.91 -18.01
N ILE A 60 -1.03 9.29 -17.40
CA ILE A 60 -1.06 8.87 -16.00
C ILE A 60 0.04 9.62 -15.25
N PRO A 61 -0.17 9.93 -13.97
CA PRO A 61 0.84 10.62 -13.18
C PRO A 61 2.14 9.81 -13.13
N ALA A 62 3.27 10.53 -13.01
CA ALA A 62 4.52 9.92 -12.64
C ALA A 62 4.32 9.12 -11.35
N PRO A 63 5.00 7.97 -11.18
CA PRO A 63 4.90 7.24 -9.92
C PRO A 63 5.29 8.22 -8.82
N ALA A 64 4.51 8.25 -7.74
CA ALA A 64 4.99 8.90 -6.52
C ALA A 64 6.41 8.37 -6.26
N PRO A 65 7.36 9.23 -5.85
CA PRO A 65 8.69 8.77 -5.51
C PRO A 65 8.53 7.57 -4.59
N ALA A 66 9.14 6.44 -4.98
CA ALA A 66 9.13 5.25 -4.14
C ALA A 66 9.53 5.72 -2.75
N ALA A 67 8.70 5.42 -1.75
CA ALA A 67 9.04 5.76 -0.38
C ALA A 67 10.49 5.29 -0.16
N PRO A 68 11.37 6.15 0.39
CA PRO A 68 12.77 5.81 0.50
C PRO A 68 12.85 4.42 1.13
N LEU A 69 13.53 3.49 0.44
CA LEU A 69 13.83 2.18 0.99
C LEU A 69 14.66 2.46 2.22
N ILE A 70 14.01 2.47 3.39
CA ILE A 70 14.75 2.62 4.63
C ILE A 70 15.62 1.38 4.72
N ASP A 71 16.93 1.61 4.77
CA ASP A 71 17.90 0.55 4.87
C ASP A 71 17.52 -0.39 6.03
N ARG A 72 17.49 -1.69 5.77
CA ARG A 72 17.02 -2.70 6.73
C ARG A 72 17.81 -2.65 8.05
N ARG A 73 19.09 -2.30 8.00
CA ARG A 73 19.93 -2.14 9.19
C ARG A 73 19.54 -0.88 9.95
N MET A 74 19.33 0.24 9.26
CA MET A 74 18.78 1.46 9.89
C MET A 74 17.43 1.20 10.57
N MET A 75 16.59 0.36 9.96
CA MET A 75 15.30 -0.04 10.54
C MET A 75 15.48 -0.80 11.84
N LEU A 76 16.30 -1.85 11.83
CA LEU A 76 16.56 -2.66 13.01
C LEU A 76 17.26 -1.86 14.11
N ASP A 77 18.14 -0.92 13.75
CA ASP A 77 18.80 -0.02 14.70
C ASP A 77 17.82 1.00 15.30
N PHE A 78 16.86 1.48 14.51
CA PHE A 78 15.75 2.28 15.03
C PHE A 78 14.90 1.46 16.03
N ILE A 79 14.46 0.26 15.64
CA ILE A 79 13.64 -0.63 16.50
C ILE A 79 14.35 -0.89 17.83
N ARG A 80 15.63 -1.32 17.79
CA ARG A 80 16.42 -1.61 19.00
C ARG A 80 16.58 -0.39 19.91
N ARG A 81 16.88 0.79 19.36
CA ARG A 81 17.02 2.03 20.14
C ARG A 81 15.69 2.46 20.75
N HIS A 82 14.60 2.28 20.03
CA HIS A 82 13.26 2.62 20.49
C HIS A 82 12.79 1.68 21.61
N GLU A 83 12.94 0.37 21.46
CA GLU A 83 12.64 -0.64 22.49
C GLU A 83 13.40 -0.38 23.80
N HIS A 84 14.69 -0.06 23.70
CA HIS A 84 15.50 0.28 24.87
C HIS A 84 14.96 1.51 25.61
N ARG A 85 14.49 2.54 24.87
CA ARG A 85 13.92 3.75 25.48
C ARG A 85 12.59 3.47 26.18
N LEU A 86 11.69 2.69 25.57
CA LEU A 86 10.42 2.32 26.20
C LEU A 86 10.65 1.53 27.50
N ARG A 87 11.54 0.52 27.47
CA ARG A 87 11.93 -0.23 28.68
C ARG A 87 12.50 0.67 29.78
N THR A 88 13.21 1.72 29.39
CA THR A 88 13.82 2.67 30.34
C THR A 88 12.94 3.88 30.64
N ARG A 89 11.69 3.91 30.16
CA ARG A 89 10.74 5.04 30.27
C ARG A 89 11.35 6.38 29.86
N ARG A 90 12.24 6.38 28.87
CA ARG A 90 12.86 7.59 28.32
C ARG A 90 11.98 8.18 27.21
N SER A 91 11.96 9.51 27.13
CA SER A 91 11.25 10.21 26.06
C SER A 91 11.85 9.89 24.68
N VAL A 92 10.98 9.82 23.68
CA VAL A 92 11.37 9.58 22.29
C VAL A 92 11.75 10.92 21.65
N PRO A 93 12.97 11.07 21.10
CA PRO A 93 13.36 12.28 20.39
C PRO A 93 12.50 12.51 19.14
N ARG A 94 12.29 13.78 18.78
CA ARG A 94 11.50 14.17 17.58
C ARG A 94 12.02 13.54 16.28
N GLU A 95 13.33 13.30 16.18
CA GLU A 95 13.97 12.65 15.02
C GLU A 95 13.52 11.18 14.86
N ASP A 96 13.35 10.45 15.96
CA ASP A 96 12.91 9.06 15.96
C ASP A 96 11.44 8.98 15.56
N THR A 97 10.59 9.90 16.04
CA THR A 97 9.19 10.02 15.60
C THR A 97 9.07 10.27 14.10
N ARG A 98 9.97 11.10 13.53
CA ARG A 98 9.97 11.38 12.09
C ARG A 98 10.38 10.16 11.27
N THR A 99 11.43 9.45 11.70
CA THR A 99 11.90 8.21 11.06
C THR A 99 10.83 7.13 11.12
N TYR A 100 10.15 6.98 12.26
CA TYR A 100 9.05 6.05 12.43
C TYR A 100 7.86 6.36 11.51
N ARG A 101 7.46 7.63 11.38
CA ARG A 101 6.39 8.04 10.44
C ARG A 101 6.76 7.78 8.99
N GLN A 102 8.02 7.99 8.61
CA GLN A 102 8.50 7.66 7.27
C GLN A 102 8.47 6.15 7.02
N TYR A 103 8.87 5.35 8.00
CA TYR A 103 8.75 3.89 7.95
C TYR A 103 7.30 3.44 7.79
N GLN A 104 6.39 3.97 8.61
CA GLN A 104 4.99 3.60 8.55
C GLN A 104 4.40 3.90 7.17
N ARG A 105 4.71 5.08 6.61
CA ARG A 105 4.29 5.45 5.25
C ARG A 105 4.88 4.54 4.18
N ALA A 106 6.12 4.11 4.33
CA ALA A 106 6.78 3.24 3.36
C ALA A 106 6.23 1.80 3.40
N MET A 107 5.99 1.28 4.60
CA MET A 107 5.66 -0.14 4.79
C MET A 107 4.17 -0.45 4.75
N TYR A 108 3.35 0.45 5.28
CA TYR A 108 1.92 0.22 5.42
C TYR A 108 1.10 1.03 4.42
N ALA A 109 1.70 1.64 3.39
CA ALA A 109 0.93 2.20 2.29
C ALA A 109 -0.03 1.14 1.71
N PRO A 110 -1.31 1.46 1.46
CA PRO A 110 -1.93 2.80 1.50
C PRO A 110 -2.49 3.24 2.86
N TYR A 111 -2.39 2.42 3.90
CA TYR A 111 -3.07 2.63 5.17
C TYR A 111 -2.46 3.79 5.97
N SER A 112 -3.32 4.57 6.60
CA SER A 112 -2.91 5.62 7.53
C SER A 112 -2.32 5.00 8.81
N ALA A 113 -1.47 5.76 9.47
CA ALA A 113 -0.88 5.32 10.73
C ALA A 113 -1.97 4.98 11.79
N ALA A 114 -3.07 5.73 11.85
CA ALA A 114 -4.19 5.42 12.75
C ALA A 114 -4.87 4.09 12.43
N GLN A 115 -5.05 3.75 11.14
CA GLN A 115 -5.61 2.45 10.73
C GLN A 115 -4.69 1.30 11.11
N VAL A 116 -3.38 1.46 10.93
CA VAL A 116 -2.37 0.48 11.33
C VAL A 116 -2.38 0.27 12.85
N ALA A 117 -2.46 1.35 13.61
CA ALA A 117 -2.56 1.32 15.08
C ALA A 117 -3.79 0.55 15.55
N GLN A 118 -4.96 0.86 14.97
CA GLN A 118 -6.22 0.21 15.31
C GLN A 118 -6.22 -1.28 14.94
N ALA A 119 -5.67 -1.64 13.77
CA ALA A 119 -5.55 -3.03 13.35
C ALA A 119 -4.69 -3.84 14.31
N HIS A 120 -3.56 -3.30 14.73
CA HIS A 120 -2.69 -3.95 15.70
C HIS A 120 -3.31 -4.09 17.09
N LEU A 121 -3.91 -3.01 17.61
CA LEU A 121 -4.61 -3.05 18.90
C LEU A 121 -5.74 -4.08 18.88
N PHE A 122 -6.49 -4.16 17.77
CA PHE A 122 -7.55 -5.15 17.62
C PHE A 122 -7.00 -6.58 17.66
N ILE A 123 -5.90 -6.87 16.96
CA ILE A 123 -5.28 -8.20 16.96
C ILE A 123 -4.84 -8.60 18.38
N GLU A 124 -4.25 -7.68 19.15
CA GLU A 124 -3.84 -7.95 20.53
C GLU A 124 -5.04 -8.24 21.44
N VAL A 125 -6.10 -7.43 21.35
CA VAL A 125 -7.34 -7.65 22.11
C VAL A 125 -8.00 -8.96 21.71
N PHE A 126 -8.08 -9.26 20.41
CA PHE A 126 -8.66 -10.49 19.90
C PHE A 126 -7.88 -11.73 20.38
N GLN A 127 -6.54 -11.66 20.41
CA GLN A 127 -5.70 -12.72 20.98
C GLN A 127 -5.95 -12.90 22.48
N ALA A 128 -6.06 -11.80 23.23
CA ALA A 128 -6.40 -11.86 24.65
C ALA A 128 -7.79 -12.47 24.87
N ASP A 129 -8.77 -12.13 24.03
CA ASP A 129 -10.12 -12.69 24.11
C ASP A 129 -10.14 -14.20 23.81
N LEU A 130 -9.38 -14.66 22.80
CA LEU A 130 -9.17 -16.09 22.54
C LEU A 130 -8.54 -16.82 23.74
N MET A 131 -7.50 -16.23 24.33
CA MET A 131 -6.81 -16.81 25.50
C MET A 131 -7.71 -16.88 26.75
N ASN A 132 -8.72 -16.00 26.82
CA ASN A 132 -9.72 -15.98 27.89
C ASN A 132 -11.01 -16.75 27.51
N GLU A 133 -10.97 -17.55 26.44
CA GLU A 133 -12.10 -18.37 25.96
C GLU A 133 -13.39 -17.57 25.72
N LYS A 134 -13.27 -16.29 25.36
CA LYS A 134 -14.44 -15.48 25.04
C LYS A 134 -15.06 -15.92 23.71
N PRO A 135 -16.41 -15.88 23.60
CA PRO A 135 -17.07 -16.23 22.35
C PRO A 135 -16.69 -15.24 21.25
N ILE A 136 -16.21 -15.77 20.13
CA ILE A 136 -15.85 -15.00 18.93
C ILE A 136 -17.05 -14.94 18.00
N THR A 137 -17.39 -13.74 17.53
CA THR A 137 -18.47 -13.56 16.56
C THR A 137 -17.93 -13.55 15.13
N ALA A 138 -18.80 -13.81 14.14
CA ALA A 138 -18.44 -13.67 12.72
C ALA A 138 -18.00 -12.24 12.34
N ALA A 139 -18.46 -11.23 13.09
CA ALA A 139 -18.01 -9.85 12.92
C ALA A 139 -16.55 -9.66 13.39
N ASP A 140 -16.16 -10.33 14.48
CA ASP A 140 -14.79 -10.28 14.99
C ASP A 140 -13.83 -11.00 14.04
N GLU A 141 -14.23 -12.13 13.47
CA GLU A 141 -13.45 -12.83 12.44
C GLU A 141 -13.25 -11.98 11.18
N SER A 142 -14.31 -11.33 10.70
CA SER A 142 -14.22 -10.41 9.55
C SER A 142 -13.29 -9.23 9.84
N LYS A 143 -13.36 -8.69 11.06
CA LYS A 143 -12.48 -7.60 11.51
C LYS A 143 -11.03 -8.06 11.69
N LEU A 144 -10.79 -9.31 12.10
CA LEU A 144 -9.47 -9.92 12.16
C LEU A 144 -8.86 -10.04 10.78
N ILE A 145 -9.61 -10.56 9.79
CA ILE A 145 -9.12 -10.70 8.40
C ILE A 145 -8.70 -9.34 7.84
N ASN A 146 -9.55 -8.32 7.97
CA ASN A 146 -9.24 -6.96 7.54
C ASN A 146 -8.01 -6.39 8.27
N SER A 147 -7.89 -6.64 9.57
CA SER A 147 -6.75 -6.18 10.36
C SER A 147 -5.45 -6.89 9.95
N LEU A 148 -5.51 -8.19 9.68
CA LEU A 148 -4.39 -9.00 9.18
C LEU A 148 -3.92 -8.55 7.80
N GLU A 149 -4.85 -8.14 6.93
CA GLU A 149 -4.54 -7.54 5.63
C GLU A 149 -3.78 -6.21 5.78
N ILE A 150 -4.24 -5.34 6.68
CA ILE A 150 -3.59 -4.05 6.98
C ILE A 150 -2.18 -4.24 7.50
N VAL A 151 -1.98 -5.18 8.43
CA VAL A 151 -0.66 -5.43 9.02
C VAL A 151 0.22 -6.33 8.15
N GLN A 152 -0.34 -6.93 7.10
CA GLN A 152 0.34 -7.82 6.14
C GLN A 152 1.12 -8.97 6.81
N GLY A 153 0.58 -9.51 7.92
CA GLY A 153 1.26 -10.53 8.73
C GLY A 153 2.57 -10.07 9.37
N ARG A 154 2.86 -8.76 9.36
CA ARG A 154 4.04 -8.19 10.01
C ARG A 154 3.72 -7.95 11.47
N SER A 155 4.61 -8.39 12.35
CA SER A 155 4.58 -7.99 13.75
C SER A 155 4.67 -6.45 13.84
N MET A 156 3.84 -5.86 14.68
CA MET A 156 3.93 -4.46 15.12
C MET A 156 5.40 -4.04 15.31
N PRO A 157 5.79 -2.82 14.89
CA PRO A 157 6.68 -2.02 15.70
C PRO A 157 5.81 -1.04 16.47
N TYR A 158 5.41 -1.51 17.66
CA TYR A 158 5.17 -0.85 18.95
C TYR A 158 4.53 0.56 19.05
N GLU A 159 3.94 0.73 20.23
CA GLU A 159 3.03 1.78 20.74
C GLU A 159 3.31 3.24 20.33
N TRP A 160 2.21 4.00 20.30
CA TRP A 160 2.12 5.42 19.90
C TRP A 160 2.53 6.39 21.01
#